data_AF-A0A9R1M993-F1
#
_entry.id   AF-A0A9R1M993-F1
#
_cell.length_a   1.000
_cell.length_b   1.000
_cell.length_c   1.000
_cell.angle_alpha   90.00
_cell.angle_beta   90.00
_cell.angle_gamma   90.00
#
_symmetry.space_group_name_H-M   'P 1'
#
loop_
_entity.id
_entity.type
_entity.pdbx_description
1 polymer ?
#
loop_
_entity_poly.entity_id
_entity_poly.type
_entity_poly.pdbx_seq_one_letter_code
_entity_poly.pdbx_strand_id
1 'polypeptide(L)'
;MHGKRDPLIGDRCLSVLTDEKQDICDLLGYIHDFYREALDRLPLGAIPSLAPRLLKAGMPIGFLDPVSNIIANTIAYTPSPTPGSDKEEEEDEAPSSEWILSKIITDTNDIFVFELPLSRHKSMTLARLSLDGLVSFLTSHYRYLVSREAMSYLLLARADLLTAVRLIERDRNKWCNSFSITSPTAKVALECAAVSARHPEPDVLVKASLTMASRLADVTAVLAGQGPLSPATIRSIAKLLRRGPPIMDDLTNLSLDHLCGKKKSKKRKRSEQTAETIEGSRAQKKLGPQLTFRFTLALKLLLLGKIHGHYLQALAKLPRDGLRKLHHCSLLRGGYCYGPKDPVSKIILNTIWYGSMFPTPQKFQLQFKVDMICTDMLARIECCSLYGYLPSHPSPLYLGARCNLVSVQERC
;
A
#
# COMPACT_ATOMS: atom_id res chain seq x y z
N MET A 1 38.33 22.17 11.68
CA MET A 1 37.72 21.46 10.54
C MET A 1 36.90 20.29 11.08
N HIS A 2 35.58 20.41 11.12
CA HIS A 2 34.69 19.36 11.62
C HIS A 2 34.37 18.37 10.48
N GLY A 3 35.01 17.20 10.50
CA GLY A 3 34.66 16.10 9.63
C GLY A 3 33.30 15.53 10.06
N LYS A 4 32.30 15.65 9.18
CA LYS A 4 31.03 14.93 9.32
C LYS A 4 31.33 13.43 9.26
N ARG A 5 30.94 12.69 10.30
CA ARG A 5 30.97 11.22 10.29
C ARG A 5 29.94 10.71 9.29
N ASP A 6 30.34 9.78 8.44
CA ASP A 6 29.42 9.09 7.55
C ASP A 6 28.46 8.21 8.36
N PRO A 7 27.13 8.26 8.09
CA PRO A 7 26.15 7.51 8.86
C PRO A 7 26.33 6.00 8.64
N LEU A 8 26.47 5.28 9.75
CA LEU A 8 26.54 3.82 9.80
C LEU A 8 25.25 3.21 9.25
N ILE A 9 25.34 2.01 8.69
CA ILE A 9 24.22 1.31 8.02
C ILE A 9 22.99 1.14 8.97
N GLY A 10 23.20 1.10 10.29
CA GLY A 10 22.14 1.07 11.29
C GLY A 10 21.28 2.35 11.39
N ASP A 11 21.84 3.53 11.14
CA ASP A 11 21.11 4.81 11.22
C ASP A 11 20.02 4.92 10.13
N ARG A 12 20.24 4.28 8.98
CA ARG A 12 19.24 4.23 7.89
C ARG A 12 18.06 3.31 8.20
N CYS A 13 18.26 2.26 9.00
CA CYS A 13 17.17 1.37 9.42
C CYS A 13 16.31 2.04 10.49
N LEU A 14 16.94 2.75 11.42
CA LEU A 14 16.26 3.53 12.44
C LEU A 14 15.44 4.67 11.84
N SER A 15 15.96 5.42 10.85
CA SER A 15 15.19 6.48 10.18
C SER A 15 13.98 5.94 9.40
N VAL A 16 14.14 4.77 8.77
CA VAL A 16 13.06 4.07 8.05
C VAL A 16 11.93 3.65 8.98
N LEU A 17 12.25 3.18 10.20
CA LEU A 17 11.28 2.79 11.22
C LEU A 17 10.63 3.99 11.91
N THR A 18 11.37 5.07 12.18
CA THR A 18 10.80 6.30 12.74
C THR A 18 9.83 6.97 11.78
N ASP A 19 10.12 6.95 10.47
CA ASP A 19 9.22 7.48 9.44
C ASP A 19 7.88 6.72 9.42
N GLU A 20 7.92 5.38 9.54
CA GLU A 20 6.69 4.55 9.52
C GLU A 20 5.82 4.75 10.75
N LYS A 21 6.44 4.97 11.92
CA LYS A 21 5.70 5.31 13.13
C LYS A 21 4.99 6.65 12.97
N GLN A 22 5.69 7.66 12.44
CA GLN A 22 5.09 8.97 12.20
C GLN A 22 3.95 8.88 11.17
N ASP A 23 4.15 8.13 10.09
CA ASP A 23 3.13 7.88 9.06
C ASP A 23 1.86 7.27 9.68
N ILE A 24 2.01 6.31 10.60
CA ILE A 24 0.88 5.70 11.32
C ILE A 24 0.19 6.73 12.22
N CYS A 25 0.95 7.52 12.99
CA CYS A 25 0.40 8.56 13.86
C CYS A 25 -0.42 9.60 13.08
N ASP A 26 0.10 10.06 11.94
CA ASP A 26 -0.57 11.05 11.09
C ASP A 26 -1.86 10.47 10.50
N LEU A 27 -1.84 9.22 10.02
CA LEU A 27 -3.04 8.52 9.55
C LEU A 27 -4.09 8.34 10.64
N LEU A 28 -3.66 7.94 11.83
CA LEU A 28 -4.55 7.81 12.98
C LEU A 28 -5.15 9.16 13.37
N GLY A 29 -4.38 10.26 13.28
CA GLY A 29 -4.89 11.62 13.46
C GLY A 29 -6.09 11.92 12.56
N TYR A 30 -5.96 11.70 11.25
CA TYR A 30 -7.08 11.89 10.32
C TYR A 30 -8.28 10.98 10.63
N ILE A 31 -8.02 9.71 10.98
CA ILE A 31 -9.08 8.76 11.33
C ILE A 31 -9.81 9.20 12.62
N HIS A 32 -9.09 9.69 13.63
CA HIS A 32 -9.69 10.21 14.85
C HIS A 32 -10.63 11.39 14.56
N ASP A 33 -10.23 12.30 13.67
CA ASP A 33 -11.05 13.44 13.26
C ASP A 33 -12.34 12.99 12.57
N PHE A 34 -12.28 11.96 11.71
CA PHE A 34 -13.48 11.38 11.10
C PHE A 34 -14.45 10.79 12.13
N TYR A 35 -13.92 10.14 13.16
CA TYR A 35 -14.76 9.60 14.24
C TYR A 35 -15.40 10.69 15.10
N ARG A 36 -14.70 11.79 15.37
CA ARG A 36 -15.28 12.96 16.06
C ARG A 36 -16.42 13.55 15.23
N GLU A 37 -16.17 13.81 13.94
CA GLU A 37 -17.20 14.36 13.06
C GLU A 37 -18.40 13.41 12.93
N ALA A 38 -18.17 12.09 12.86
CA ALA A 38 -19.26 11.11 12.82
C ALA A 38 -20.09 11.09 14.12
N LEU A 39 -19.43 11.21 15.28
CA LEU A 39 -20.09 11.29 16.59
C LEU A 39 -20.95 12.54 16.72
N ASP A 40 -20.44 13.70 16.30
CA ASP A 40 -21.18 14.97 16.30
C ASP A 40 -22.42 14.91 15.39
N ARG A 41 -22.38 14.06 14.36
CA ARG A 41 -23.46 13.89 13.40
C ARG A 41 -24.48 12.81 13.78
N LEU A 42 -24.10 11.82 14.59
CA LEU A 42 -25.00 10.73 15.00
C LEU A 42 -25.94 11.21 16.12
N PRO A 43 -27.27 11.02 16.01
CA PRO A 43 -28.21 11.45 17.04
C PRO A 43 -28.25 10.47 18.22
N LEU A 44 -27.13 10.32 18.94
CA LEU A 44 -26.97 9.36 20.04
C LEU A 44 -27.97 9.60 21.18
N GLY A 45 -28.30 10.86 21.47
CA GLY A 45 -29.31 11.20 22.49
C GLY A 45 -30.73 10.76 22.11
N ALA A 46 -31.06 10.73 20.81
CA ALA A 46 -32.37 10.27 20.34
C ALA A 46 -32.41 8.78 20.02
N ILE A 47 -31.25 8.16 19.72
CA ILE A 47 -31.11 6.74 19.40
C ILE A 47 -29.84 6.19 20.08
N PRO A 48 -29.88 5.89 21.39
CA PRO A 48 -28.71 5.43 22.16
C PRO A 48 -28.09 4.14 21.62
N SER A 49 -28.89 3.26 21.01
CA SER A 49 -28.44 2.00 20.41
C SER A 49 -27.43 2.16 19.25
N LEU A 50 -27.22 3.38 18.73
CA LEU A 50 -26.18 3.66 17.74
C LEU A 50 -24.76 3.63 18.33
N ALA A 51 -24.58 3.97 19.62
CA ALA A 51 -23.26 3.97 20.26
C ALA A 51 -22.57 2.59 20.26
N PRO A 52 -23.20 1.50 20.75
CA PRO A 52 -22.58 0.18 20.69
C PRO A 52 -22.42 -0.36 19.26
N ARG A 53 -23.24 0.09 18.30
CA ARG A 53 -23.10 -0.26 16.88
C ARG A 53 -21.89 0.42 16.26
N LEU A 54 -21.67 1.69 16.57
CA LEU A 54 -20.50 2.46 16.13
C LEU A 54 -19.21 1.78 16.58
N LEU A 55 -19.13 1.43 17.87
CA LEU A 55 -17.95 0.79 18.46
C LEU A 55 -17.64 -0.60 17.86
N LYS A 56 -18.65 -1.29 17.34
CA LYS A 56 -18.49 -2.63 16.75
C LYS A 56 -18.23 -2.59 15.24
N ALA A 57 -18.86 -1.67 14.52
CA ALA A 57 -18.99 -1.77 13.07
C ALA A 57 -18.81 -0.46 12.30
N GLY A 58 -18.75 0.70 12.97
CA GLY A 58 -18.69 2.00 12.33
C GLY A 58 -17.33 2.35 11.72
N MET A 59 -16.80 1.49 10.84
CA MET A 59 -15.50 1.66 10.20
C MET A 59 -15.60 2.62 8.99
N PRO A 60 -14.56 3.42 8.68
CA PRO A 60 -14.50 4.30 7.50
C PRO A 60 -14.20 3.54 6.19
N ILE A 61 -14.64 2.29 6.06
CA ILE A 61 -14.39 1.43 4.90
C ILE A 61 -15.63 1.44 4.02
N GLY A 62 -15.46 1.77 2.74
CA GLY A 62 -16.55 1.83 1.77
C GLY A 62 -16.24 2.80 0.63
N PHE A 63 -17.29 3.20 -0.10
CA PHE A 63 -17.20 4.05 -1.29
C PHE A 63 -17.88 5.42 -1.11
N LEU A 64 -18.14 5.84 0.12
CA LEU A 64 -18.49 7.22 0.46
C LEU A 64 -17.25 7.96 0.97
N ASP A 65 -17.42 9.23 1.36
CA ASP A 65 -16.43 9.90 2.19
C ASP A 65 -16.29 9.18 3.56
N PRO A 66 -15.14 9.30 4.25
CA PRO A 66 -14.86 8.54 5.47
C PRO A 66 -15.93 8.68 6.56
N VAL A 67 -16.46 9.88 6.77
CA VAL A 67 -17.48 10.17 7.81
C VAL A 67 -18.81 9.52 7.44
N SER A 68 -19.24 9.66 6.19
CA SER A 68 -20.44 9.00 5.67
C SER A 68 -20.33 7.48 5.72
N ASN A 69 -19.15 6.89 5.48
CA ASN A 69 -18.93 5.44 5.64
C ASN A 69 -19.08 5.01 7.10
N ILE A 70 -18.53 5.75 8.06
CA ILE A 70 -18.68 5.46 9.50
C ILE A 70 -20.17 5.43 9.87
N ILE A 71 -20.92 6.47 9.49
CA ILE A 71 -22.35 6.59 9.77
C ILE A 71 -23.13 5.45 9.10
N ALA A 72 -22.87 5.20 7.81
CA ALA A 72 -23.55 4.16 7.05
C ALA A 72 -23.33 2.77 7.64
N ASN A 73 -22.08 2.43 7.96
CA ASN A 73 -21.72 1.12 8.52
C ASN A 73 -22.28 0.93 9.93
N THR A 74 -22.32 2.01 10.73
CA THR A 74 -23.00 2.02 12.04
C THR A 74 -24.49 1.70 11.91
N ILE A 75 -25.17 2.28 10.91
CA ILE A 75 -26.61 2.06 10.68
C ILE A 75 -26.86 0.66 10.10
N ALA A 76 -25.98 0.18 9.22
CA ALA A 76 -26.09 -1.11 8.57
C ALA A 76 -25.98 -2.28 9.55
N TYR A 77 -25.16 -2.12 10.59
CA TYR A 77 -24.97 -3.14 11.60
C TYR A 77 -26.16 -3.18 12.57
N THR A 78 -26.86 -4.30 12.57
CA THR A 78 -27.86 -4.65 13.57
C THR A 78 -27.35 -5.86 14.34
N PRO A 79 -26.97 -5.73 15.62
CA PRO A 79 -26.49 -6.87 16.38
C PRO A 79 -27.57 -7.97 16.39
N SER A 80 -27.17 -9.22 16.14
CA SER A 80 -28.06 -10.35 16.34
C SER A 80 -28.41 -10.48 17.83
N PRO A 81 -29.65 -10.86 18.18
CA PRO A 81 -29.96 -11.19 19.57
C PRO A 81 -29.12 -12.42 19.94
N THR A 82 -28.15 -12.25 20.83
CA THR A 82 -27.40 -13.37 21.39
C THR A 82 -28.34 -14.16 22.30
N PRO A 83 -28.59 -15.46 22.06
CA PRO A 83 -29.34 -16.27 23.00
C PRO A 83 -28.48 -16.47 24.24
N GLY A 84 -28.92 -15.91 25.37
CA GLY A 84 -28.29 -16.10 26.69
C GLY A 84 -27.61 -14.88 27.30
N SER A 85 -27.77 -13.68 26.75
CA SER A 85 -27.46 -12.44 27.49
C SER A 85 -28.75 -11.80 27.99
N ASP A 86 -29.39 -12.45 28.98
CA ASP A 86 -30.32 -11.79 29.92
C ASP A 86 -29.49 -10.91 30.87
N LYS A 87 -28.68 -10.02 30.30
CA LYS A 87 -28.38 -8.78 30.97
C LYS A 87 -29.38 -7.84 30.35
N GLU A 88 -30.43 -7.59 31.12
CA GLU A 88 -31.28 -6.42 30.99
C GLU A 88 -30.46 -5.32 30.32
N GLU A 89 -30.93 -4.82 29.18
CA GLU A 89 -30.47 -3.53 28.66
C GLU A 89 -30.81 -2.55 29.78
N GLU A 90 -29.93 -2.44 30.79
CA GLU A 90 -29.99 -1.38 31.77
C GLU A 90 -30.09 -0.12 30.91
N GLU A 91 -31.15 0.64 31.16
CA GLU A 91 -31.37 1.98 30.64
C GLU A 91 -30.29 2.91 31.21
N ASP A 92 -29.03 2.52 31.04
CA ASP A 92 -27.86 3.30 31.35
C ASP A 92 -27.89 4.48 30.39
N GLU A 93 -27.89 5.66 31.01
CA GLU A 93 -27.67 6.96 30.41
C GLU A 93 -26.76 6.85 29.18
N ALA A 94 -27.20 7.42 28.05
CA ALA A 94 -26.50 7.27 26.77
C ALA A 94 -25.00 7.54 26.97
N PRO A 95 -24.11 6.56 26.63
CA PRO A 95 -22.71 6.66 26.98
C PRO A 95 -22.13 7.98 26.49
N SER A 96 -21.43 8.71 27.36
CA SER A 96 -20.90 10.01 27.00
C SER A 96 -20.01 9.92 25.75
N SER A 97 -20.03 10.94 24.90
CA SER A 97 -19.18 10.98 23.70
C SER A 97 -17.70 10.80 24.04
N GLU A 98 -17.27 11.25 25.22
CA GLU A 98 -15.91 11.09 25.71
C GLU A 98 -15.55 9.63 26.01
N TRP A 99 -16.46 8.87 26.63
CA TRP A 99 -16.27 7.44 26.85
C TRP A 99 -16.21 6.69 25.51
N ILE A 100 -17.09 7.00 24.56
CA ILE A 100 -17.09 6.37 23.23
C ILE A 100 -15.75 6.66 22.53
N LEU A 101 -15.30 7.91 22.53
CA LEU A 101 -14.03 8.31 21.94
C LEU A 101 -12.84 7.58 22.59
N SER A 102 -12.86 7.35 23.90
CA SER A 102 -11.79 6.61 24.59
C SER A 102 -11.59 5.17 24.09
N LYS A 103 -12.66 4.55 23.55
CA LYS A 103 -12.60 3.20 22.96
C LYS A 103 -12.19 3.22 21.48
N ILE A 104 -12.40 4.35 20.80
CA ILE A 104 -12.11 4.52 19.39
C ILE A 104 -10.67 4.97 19.15
N ILE A 105 -10.24 5.98 19.90
CA ILE A 105 -8.97 6.68 19.71
C ILE A 105 -7.81 5.76 20.10
N THR A 106 -6.76 5.81 19.29
CA THR A 106 -5.50 5.10 19.54
C THR A 106 -4.54 6.00 20.29
N ASP A 107 -4.03 5.55 21.43
CA ASP A 107 -2.90 6.22 22.10
C ASP A 107 -1.63 5.99 21.28
N THR A 108 -1.19 7.00 20.55
CA THR A 108 0.01 6.95 19.70
C THR A 108 1.31 6.85 20.50
N ASN A 109 1.26 7.01 21.83
CA ASN A 109 2.40 6.75 22.71
C ASN A 109 2.54 5.26 23.07
N ASP A 110 1.52 4.44 22.82
CA ASP A 110 1.60 2.99 23.02
C ASP A 110 2.49 2.37 21.92
N ILE A 111 3.65 1.85 22.31
CA ILE A 111 4.64 1.21 21.43
C ILE A 111 4.03 0.04 20.62
N PHE A 112 3.02 -0.63 21.16
CA PHE A 112 2.38 -1.78 20.53
C PHE A 112 1.45 -1.42 19.35
N VAL A 113 1.16 -0.13 19.14
CA VAL A 113 0.41 0.36 17.96
C VAL A 113 1.15 0.07 16.65
N PHE A 114 2.47 -0.03 16.73
CA PHE A 114 3.39 -0.18 15.60
C PHE A 114 3.79 -1.64 15.31
N GLU A 115 3.36 -2.60 16.12
CA GLU A 115 3.68 -4.02 15.92
C GLU A 115 2.58 -4.75 15.12
N LEU A 116 2.99 -5.64 14.21
CA LEU A 116 2.09 -6.60 13.56
C LEU A 116 1.51 -7.54 14.63
N PRO A 117 0.19 -7.81 14.63
CA PRO A 117 -0.44 -8.52 15.74
C PRO A 117 -0.11 -10.01 15.66
N LEU A 118 0.98 -10.42 16.32
CA LEU A 118 1.31 -11.83 16.53
C LEU A 118 0.41 -12.51 17.58
N SER A 119 -0.39 -11.75 18.34
CA SER A 119 -1.31 -12.31 19.35
C SER A 119 -2.73 -11.71 19.28
N ARG A 120 -3.72 -12.60 19.49
CA ARG A 120 -5.16 -12.28 19.59
C ARG A 120 -5.55 -11.63 20.93
N HIS A 121 -4.61 -11.38 21.84
CA HIS A 121 -4.91 -11.08 23.24
C HIS A 121 -4.89 -9.59 23.62
N LYS A 122 -4.48 -8.67 22.74
CA LYS A 122 -4.51 -7.22 23.04
C LYS A 122 -5.66 -6.54 22.28
N SER A 123 -6.53 -5.85 23.01
CA SER A 123 -7.64 -5.06 22.46
C SER A 123 -7.07 -3.93 21.60
N MET A 124 -7.19 -4.04 20.28
CA MET A 124 -6.89 -2.91 19.38
C MET A 124 -8.05 -1.93 19.39
N THR A 125 -7.73 -0.65 19.29
CA THR A 125 -8.68 0.44 19.19
C THR A 125 -9.36 0.42 17.83
N LEU A 126 -10.57 0.98 17.76
CA LEU A 126 -11.35 0.99 16.52
C LEU A 126 -10.63 1.72 15.38
N ALA A 127 -9.92 2.82 15.69
CA ALA A 127 -9.15 3.57 14.70
C ALA A 127 -7.98 2.77 14.13
N ARG A 128 -7.28 1.96 14.94
CA ARG A 128 -6.18 1.12 14.45
C ARG A 128 -6.68 0.00 13.54
N LEU A 129 -7.81 -0.62 13.89
CA LEU A 129 -8.49 -1.62 13.05
C LEU A 129 -8.99 -1.02 11.74
N SER A 130 -9.50 0.22 11.78
CA SER A 130 -9.90 0.96 10.58
C SER A 130 -8.72 1.15 9.63
N LEU A 131 -7.57 1.57 10.15
CA LEU A 131 -6.35 1.72 9.36
C LEU A 131 -5.91 0.40 8.72
N ASP A 132 -5.92 -0.71 9.48
CA ASP A 132 -5.60 -2.03 8.93
C ASP A 132 -6.54 -2.43 7.78
N GLY A 133 -7.84 -2.15 7.92
CA GLY A 133 -8.82 -2.38 6.86
C GLY A 133 -8.53 -1.55 5.60
N LEU A 134 -8.21 -0.27 5.74
CA LEU A 134 -7.88 0.61 4.61
C LEU A 134 -6.62 0.16 3.86
N VAL A 135 -5.56 -0.21 4.58
CA VAL A 135 -4.32 -0.74 3.99
C VAL A 135 -4.58 -2.08 3.31
N SER A 136 -5.35 -2.96 3.95
CA SER A 136 -5.76 -4.26 3.41
C SER A 136 -6.58 -4.13 2.13
N PHE A 137 -7.51 -3.16 2.05
CA PHE A 137 -8.24 -2.87 0.82
C PHE A 137 -7.29 -2.55 -0.34
N LEU A 138 -6.39 -1.58 -0.14
CA LEU A 138 -5.50 -1.10 -1.21
C LEU A 138 -4.53 -2.20 -1.67
N THR A 139 -3.93 -2.93 -0.74
CA THR A 139 -3.00 -4.03 -1.05
C THR A 139 -3.68 -5.24 -1.67
N SER A 140 -4.95 -5.50 -1.34
CA SER A 140 -5.74 -6.57 -1.95
C SER A 140 -6.24 -6.20 -3.35
N HIS A 141 -6.65 -4.94 -3.55
CA HIS A 141 -7.11 -4.46 -4.84
C HIS A 141 -5.96 -4.27 -5.83
N TYR A 142 -4.90 -3.60 -5.38
CA TYR A 142 -3.67 -3.36 -6.14
C TYR A 142 -2.57 -4.29 -5.63
N ARG A 143 -2.60 -5.55 -6.08
CA ARG A 143 -1.68 -6.61 -5.60
C ARG A 143 -0.19 -6.33 -5.79
N TYR A 144 0.16 -5.31 -6.56
CA TYR A 144 1.53 -4.85 -6.73
C TYR A 144 1.98 -3.85 -5.65
N LEU A 145 1.06 -3.28 -4.87
CA LEU A 145 1.37 -2.38 -3.77
C LEU A 145 1.76 -3.16 -2.52
N VAL A 146 2.87 -2.75 -1.90
CA VAL A 146 3.22 -3.19 -0.54
C VAL A 146 2.56 -2.29 0.51
N SER A 147 2.38 -2.77 1.75
CA SER A 147 1.67 -2.05 2.82
C SER A 147 2.16 -0.61 3.03
N ARG A 148 3.47 -0.39 2.97
CA ARG A 148 4.07 0.95 3.13
C ARG A 148 3.68 1.91 1.99
N GLU A 149 3.58 1.42 0.76
CA GLU A 149 3.11 2.24 -0.37
C GLU A 149 1.63 2.57 -0.22
N ALA A 150 0.82 1.59 0.17
CA ALA A 150 -0.60 1.80 0.45
C ALA A 150 -0.79 2.89 1.53
N MET A 151 -0.04 2.83 2.63
CA MET A 151 -0.03 3.86 3.67
C MET A 151 0.40 5.23 3.14
N SER A 152 1.39 5.29 2.25
CA SER A 152 1.83 6.55 1.62
C SER A 152 0.72 7.19 0.78
N TYR A 153 -0.03 6.40 -0.01
CA TYR A 153 -1.18 6.92 -0.75
C TYR A 153 -2.31 7.34 0.18
N LEU A 154 -2.57 6.61 1.27
CA LEU A 154 -3.54 7.01 2.28
C LEU A 154 -3.13 8.31 2.95
N LEU A 155 -1.86 8.53 3.26
CA LEU A 155 -1.38 9.80 3.87
C LEU A 155 -1.63 10.98 2.94
N LEU A 156 -1.29 10.84 1.67
CA LEU A 156 -1.56 11.86 0.65
C LEU A 156 -3.05 12.13 0.48
N ALA A 157 -3.88 11.09 0.67
CA ALA A 157 -5.32 11.17 0.63
C ALA A 157 -5.96 11.54 1.98
N ARG A 158 -5.17 11.82 3.03
CA ARG A 158 -5.67 12.05 4.39
C ARG A 158 -6.60 10.95 4.88
N ALA A 159 -6.22 9.69 4.68
CA ALA A 159 -6.97 8.47 4.99
C ALA A 159 -8.32 8.30 4.24
N ASP A 160 -8.63 9.11 3.23
CA ASP A 160 -9.76 8.86 2.32
C ASP A 160 -9.41 7.77 1.30
N LEU A 161 -10.11 6.63 1.40
CA LEU A 161 -9.90 5.46 0.56
C LEU A 161 -10.10 5.75 -0.93
N LEU A 162 -11.20 6.41 -1.30
CA LEU A 162 -11.51 6.69 -2.69
C LEU A 162 -10.54 7.71 -3.27
N THR A 163 -10.12 8.71 -2.49
CA THR A 163 -9.08 9.64 -2.89
C THR A 163 -7.74 8.93 -3.11
N ALA A 164 -7.35 8.00 -2.23
CA ALA A 164 -6.15 7.18 -2.41
C ALA A 164 -6.22 6.32 -3.67
N VAL A 165 -7.37 5.68 -3.95
CA VAL A 165 -7.62 4.93 -5.19
C VAL A 165 -7.34 5.80 -6.42
N ARG A 166 -7.90 7.02 -6.51
CA ARG A 166 -7.64 7.89 -7.69
C ARG A 166 -6.19 8.33 -7.79
N LEU A 167 -5.50 8.54 -6.66
CA LEU A 167 -4.07 8.86 -6.67
C LEU A 167 -3.26 7.71 -7.26
N ILE A 168 -3.56 6.46 -6.86
CA ILE A 168 -2.89 5.26 -7.37
C ILE A 168 -3.11 5.12 -8.88
N GLU A 169 -4.36 5.23 -9.35
CA GLU A 169 -4.69 5.13 -10.78
C GLU A 169 -3.99 6.20 -11.61
N ARG A 170 -3.91 7.43 -11.08
CA ARG A 170 -3.26 8.56 -11.75
C ARG A 170 -1.75 8.38 -11.82
N ASP A 171 -1.15 7.86 -10.74
CA ASP A 171 0.30 7.68 -10.61
C ASP A 171 0.82 6.48 -11.42
N ARG A 172 0.06 5.37 -11.47
CA ARG A 172 0.49 4.10 -12.07
C ARG A 172 0.09 3.90 -13.54
N ASN A 173 -0.57 4.88 -14.13
CA ASN A 173 -0.90 5.03 -15.56
C ASN A 173 -2.01 4.08 -16.11
N LYS A 174 -2.91 4.68 -16.90
CA LYS A 174 -4.26 4.22 -17.31
C LYS A 174 -4.32 3.07 -18.33
N TRP A 175 -3.29 2.23 -18.49
CA TRP A 175 -3.27 1.31 -19.63
C TRP A 175 -4.11 0.04 -19.45
N CYS A 176 -4.53 -0.30 -18.22
CA CYS A 176 -5.37 -1.44 -17.94
C CYS A 176 -6.42 -1.10 -16.87
N ASN A 177 -7.70 -1.25 -17.22
CA ASN A 177 -8.90 -1.28 -16.37
C ASN A 177 -9.01 -0.20 -15.28
N SER A 178 -9.78 0.85 -15.55
CA SER A 178 -10.22 1.81 -14.54
C SER A 178 -10.93 1.10 -13.38
N PHE A 179 -10.68 1.57 -12.16
CA PHE A 179 -11.32 1.16 -10.93
C PHE A 179 -12.83 1.19 -11.12
N SER A 180 -13.44 0.01 -10.97
CA SER A 180 -14.88 -0.15 -10.94
C SER A 180 -15.27 -0.67 -9.57
N ILE A 181 -16.13 0.09 -8.90
CA ILE A 181 -16.73 -0.26 -7.61
C ILE A 181 -17.38 -1.64 -7.64
N THR A 182 -17.97 -2.01 -8.78
CA THR A 182 -18.73 -3.25 -8.97
C THR A 182 -17.87 -4.39 -9.49
N SER A 183 -16.56 -4.19 -9.64
CA SER A 183 -15.64 -5.26 -10.06
C SER A 183 -15.53 -6.36 -9.00
N PRO A 184 -15.38 -7.63 -9.41
CA PRO A 184 -15.10 -8.73 -8.47
C PRO A 184 -13.89 -8.44 -7.57
N THR A 185 -12.87 -7.78 -8.12
CA THR A 185 -11.65 -7.40 -7.37
C THR A 185 -11.94 -6.36 -6.28
N ALA A 186 -12.81 -5.38 -6.53
CA ALA A 186 -13.23 -4.41 -5.51
C ALA A 186 -14.04 -5.08 -4.40
N LYS A 187 -14.90 -6.04 -4.75
CA LYS A 187 -15.65 -6.84 -3.76
C LYS A 187 -14.72 -7.66 -2.86
N VAL A 188 -13.79 -8.43 -3.44
CA VAL A 188 -12.81 -9.22 -2.67
C VAL A 188 -11.94 -8.31 -1.81
N ALA A 189 -11.53 -7.14 -2.32
CA ALA A 189 -10.76 -6.17 -1.53
C ALA A 189 -11.57 -5.62 -0.33
N LEU A 190 -12.88 -5.39 -0.48
CA LEU A 190 -13.75 -5.04 0.66
C LEU A 190 -13.85 -6.16 1.69
N GLU A 191 -13.97 -7.42 1.26
CA GLU A 191 -14.00 -8.57 2.16
C GLU A 191 -12.69 -8.67 2.96
N CYS A 192 -11.54 -8.56 2.28
CA CYS A 192 -10.24 -8.52 2.95
C CYS A 192 -10.12 -7.37 3.93
N ALA A 193 -10.60 -6.17 3.56
CA ALA A 193 -10.60 -4.99 4.42
C ALA A 193 -11.43 -5.21 5.69
N ALA A 194 -12.64 -5.76 5.55
CA ALA A 194 -13.53 -6.03 6.67
C ALA A 194 -12.95 -7.09 7.64
N VAL A 195 -12.33 -8.14 7.11
CA VAL A 195 -11.66 -9.18 7.91
C VAL A 195 -10.44 -8.60 8.64
N SER A 196 -9.59 -7.83 7.95
CA SER A 196 -8.42 -7.18 8.56
C SER A 196 -8.83 -6.17 9.64
N ALA A 197 -9.92 -5.44 9.43
CA ALA A 197 -10.51 -4.55 10.44
C ALA A 197 -11.24 -5.29 11.57
N ARG A 198 -11.26 -6.63 11.57
CA ARG A 198 -11.96 -7.47 12.56
C ARG A 198 -13.44 -7.10 12.72
N HIS A 199 -14.10 -6.74 11.62
CA HIS A 199 -15.53 -6.44 11.62
C HIS A 199 -16.33 -7.69 12.09
N PRO A 200 -17.31 -7.56 13.00
CA PRO A 200 -18.05 -8.71 13.54
C PRO A 200 -18.76 -9.55 12.48
N GLU A 201 -19.29 -8.88 11.45
CA GLU A 201 -20.00 -9.51 10.34
C GLU A 201 -19.52 -8.92 9.00
N PRO A 202 -18.39 -9.40 8.43
CA PRO A 202 -17.77 -8.80 7.25
C PRO A 202 -18.71 -8.62 6.06
N ASP A 203 -19.63 -9.58 5.85
CA ASP A 203 -20.62 -9.56 4.77
C ASP A 203 -21.59 -8.37 4.88
N VAL A 204 -21.93 -7.95 6.10
CA VAL A 204 -22.80 -6.79 6.34
C VAL A 204 -22.13 -5.51 5.84
N LEU A 205 -20.83 -5.34 6.12
CA LEU A 205 -20.05 -4.18 5.66
C LEU A 205 -19.95 -4.16 4.13
N VAL A 206 -19.65 -5.30 3.52
CA VAL A 206 -19.52 -5.43 2.06
C VAL A 206 -20.86 -5.11 1.38
N LYS A 207 -21.95 -5.70 1.87
CA LYS A 207 -23.30 -5.46 1.34
C LYS A 207 -23.72 -4.00 1.51
N ALA A 208 -23.44 -3.40 2.66
CA ALA A 208 -23.72 -1.99 2.91
C ALA A 208 -22.95 -1.10 1.94
N SER A 209 -21.64 -1.33 1.79
CA SER A 209 -20.77 -0.56 0.90
C SER A 209 -21.24 -0.59 -0.56
N LEU A 210 -21.60 -1.77 -1.08
CA LEU A 210 -22.10 -1.93 -2.44
C LEU A 210 -23.49 -1.31 -2.63
N THR A 211 -24.39 -1.49 -1.64
CA THR A 211 -25.74 -0.90 -1.68
C THR A 211 -25.66 0.63 -1.69
N MET A 212 -24.83 1.22 -0.83
CA MET A 212 -24.64 2.67 -0.78
C MET A 212 -24.05 3.21 -2.07
N ALA A 213 -23.06 2.53 -2.64
CA ALA A 213 -22.47 2.96 -3.92
C ALA A 213 -23.49 2.92 -5.07
N SER A 214 -24.38 1.92 -5.11
CA SER A 214 -25.45 1.85 -6.12
C SER A 214 -26.46 3.00 -6.04
N ARG A 215 -26.53 3.70 -4.89
CA ARG A 215 -27.47 4.79 -4.62
C ARG A 215 -26.75 6.06 -4.18
N LEU A 216 -25.54 6.28 -4.68
CA LEU A 216 -24.66 7.32 -4.18
C LEU A 216 -25.32 8.71 -4.20
N ALA A 217 -26.01 9.07 -5.28
CA ALA A 217 -26.68 10.37 -5.39
C ALA A 217 -27.71 10.60 -4.27
N ASP A 218 -28.54 9.60 -3.98
CA ASP A 218 -29.56 9.66 -2.94
C ASP A 218 -28.90 9.72 -1.55
N VAL A 219 -27.89 8.89 -1.33
CA VAL A 219 -27.19 8.76 -0.04
C VAL A 219 -26.42 10.04 0.28
N THR A 220 -25.68 10.59 -0.68
CA THR A 220 -24.93 11.85 -0.50
C THR A 220 -25.87 13.03 -0.25
N ALA A 221 -27.04 13.07 -0.88
CA ALA A 221 -28.04 14.09 -0.60
C ALA A 221 -28.62 13.98 0.81
N VAL A 222 -28.90 12.74 1.27
CA VAL A 222 -29.46 12.47 2.61
C VAL A 222 -28.43 12.70 3.72
N LEU A 223 -27.15 12.44 3.44
CA LEU A 223 -26.02 12.70 4.33
C LEU A 223 -25.39 14.10 4.10
N ALA A 224 -26.01 14.97 3.31
CA ALA A 224 -25.49 16.31 3.09
C ALA A 224 -25.62 17.16 4.36
N GLY A 225 -24.57 17.92 4.66
CA GLY A 225 -24.53 18.84 5.81
C GLY A 225 -23.56 18.41 6.90
N GLN A 226 -23.30 19.34 7.83
CA GLN A 226 -22.33 19.21 8.92
C GLN A 226 -23.00 19.06 10.30
N GLY A 227 -24.33 19.18 10.36
CA GLY A 227 -25.07 19.09 11.61
C GLY A 227 -25.51 17.67 12.00
N PRO A 228 -26.02 17.50 13.22
CA PRO A 228 -26.63 16.26 13.68
C PRO A 228 -27.74 15.78 12.73
N LEU A 229 -27.74 14.48 12.43
CA LEU A 229 -28.76 13.87 11.58
C LEU A 229 -30.05 13.67 12.36
N SER A 230 -31.19 13.89 11.71
CA SER A 230 -32.49 13.61 12.33
C SER A 230 -32.74 12.10 12.46
N PRO A 231 -33.51 11.63 13.46
CA PRO A 231 -33.94 10.24 13.53
C PRO A 231 -34.70 9.77 12.27
N ALA A 232 -35.39 10.67 11.57
CA ALA A 232 -36.06 10.36 10.30
C ALA A 232 -35.03 10.05 9.19
N THR A 233 -33.94 10.80 9.13
CA THR A 233 -32.81 10.57 8.21
C THR A 233 -32.18 9.19 8.45
N ILE A 234 -31.92 8.84 9.72
CA ILE A 234 -31.38 7.51 10.09
C ILE A 234 -32.31 6.38 9.62
N ARG A 235 -33.62 6.51 9.86
CA ARG A 235 -34.62 5.53 9.39
C ARG A 235 -34.67 5.42 7.87
N SER A 236 -34.52 6.53 7.14
CA SER A 236 -34.47 6.55 5.67
C SER A 236 -33.25 5.76 5.16
N ILE A 237 -32.07 6.00 5.73
CA ILE A 237 -30.84 5.29 5.37
C ILE A 237 -30.97 3.79 5.68
N ALA A 238 -31.47 3.44 6.86
CA ALA A 238 -31.71 2.05 7.23
C ALA A 238 -32.67 1.34 6.24
N LYS A 239 -33.72 2.03 5.78
CA LYS A 239 -34.64 1.52 4.75
C LYS A 239 -33.95 1.35 3.41
N LEU A 240 -33.03 2.24 3.03
CA LEU A 240 -32.24 2.10 1.80
C LEU A 240 -31.33 0.87 1.86
N LEU A 241 -30.62 0.66 2.98
CA LEU A 241 -29.70 -0.45 3.19
C LEU A 241 -30.42 -1.81 3.19
N ARG A 242 -31.65 -1.89 3.73
CA ARG A 242 -32.46 -3.12 3.74
C ARG A 242 -32.91 -3.59 2.37
N ARG A 243 -33.05 -2.68 1.40
CA ARG A 243 -33.53 -3.02 0.04
C ARG A 243 -32.52 -3.85 -0.78
N GLY A 244 -31.31 -4.06 -0.27
CA GLY A 244 -30.23 -4.79 -0.96
C GLY A 244 -29.71 -4.06 -2.21
N PRO A 245 -28.55 -4.49 -2.74
CA PRO A 245 -28.08 -3.99 -4.04
C PRO A 245 -29.04 -4.47 -5.15
N PRO A 246 -29.32 -3.65 -6.17
CA PRO A 246 -30.06 -4.12 -7.35
C PRO A 246 -29.33 -5.30 -8.00
N ILE A 247 -30.07 -6.14 -8.73
CA ILE A 247 -29.55 -7.35 -9.41
C ILE A 247 -28.29 -7.00 -10.21
N MET A 248 -27.27 -7.85 -10.09
CA MET A 248 -25.87 -7.61 -10.51
C MET A 248 -25.71 -7.20 -11.99
N ASP A 249 -26.67 -7.53 -12.85
CA ASP A 249 -26.63 -7.31 -14.30
C ASP A 249 -26.83 -5.84 -14.71
N ASP A 250 -27.46 -5.01 -13.86
CA ASP A 250 -27.79 -3.60 -14.19
C ASP A 250 -26.74 -2.58 -13.67
N LEU A 251 -25.70 -3.07 -13.00
CA LEU A 251 -24.65 -2.27 -12.35
C LEU A 251 -23.38 -2.11 -13.21
N THR A 252 -23.50 -2.31 -14.52
CA THR A 252 -22.38 -2.18 -15.46
C THR A 252 -21.83 -0.75 -15.43
N ASN A 253 -20.66 -0.60 -14.80
CA ASN A 253 -19.77 0.56 -14.83
C ASN A 253 -20.23 1.80 -14.02
N LEU A 254 -20.41 1.65 -12.70
CA LEU A 254 -20.09 2.76 -11.78
C LEU A 254 -18.57 2.99 -11.77
N SER A 255 -18.07 3.53 -12.88
CA SER A 255 -16.70 4.05 -12.96
C SER A 255 -16.61 5.28 -12.09
N LEU A 256 -15.47 5.43 -11.43
CA LEU A 256 -15.10 6.60 -10.63
C LEU A 256 -15.31 7.93 -11.41
N ASP A 257 -15.22 7.89 -12.75
CA ASP A 257 -15.39 9.04 -13.64
C ASP A 257 -16.84 9.59 -13.64
N HIS A 258 -17.86 8.77 -13.35
CA HIS A 258 -19.26 9.21 -13.30
C HIS A 258 -19.62 10.02 -12.05
N LEU A 259 -18.70 10.08 -11.06
CA LEU A 259 -18.87 10.83 -9.82
C LEU A 259 -18.46 12.31 -9.94
N CYS A 260 -17.89 12.69 -11.09
CA CYS A 260 -17.58 14.09 -11.39
C CYS A 260 -18.74 14.70 -12.19
N GLY A 261 -19.48 15.63 -11.58
CA GLY A 261 -20.54 16.36 -12.26
C GLY A 261 -20.10 16.91 -13.62
N LYS A 262 -20.88 16.63 -14.67
CA LYS A 262 -20.66 17.11 -16.03
C LYS A 262 -20.55 18.64 -16.04
N LYS A 263 -19.34 19.20 -15.93
CA LYS A 263 -19.10 20.56 -16.38
C LYS A 263 -19.12 20.53 -17.90
N LYS A 264 -20.28 20.86 -18.47
CA LYS A 264 -20.46 21.10 -19.90
C LYS A 264 -19.39 22.07 -20.38
N SER A 265 -18.45 21.59 -21.19
CA SER A 265 -17.45 22.41 -21.86
C SER A 265 -18.13 23.24 -22.95
N LYS A 266 -18.60 24.44 -22.62
CA LYS A 266 -18.95 25.44 -23.63
C LYS A 266 -17.66 25.95 -24.26
N LYS A 267 -17.41 25.46 -25.47
CA LYS A 267 -16.46 25.95 -26.48
C LYS A 267 -16.60 27.48 -26.63
N ARG A 268 -15.62 28.28 -26.21
CA ARG A 268 -15.49 29.69 -26.65
C ARG A 268 -14.04 30.08 -26.94
N LYS A 269 -13.95 30.90 -27.98
CA LYS A 269 -12.79 31.24 -28.81
C LYS A 269 -11.78 32.15 -28.10
N ARG A 270 -10.55 32.04 -28.59
CA ARG A 270 -9.37 32.90 -28.46
C ARG A 270 -9.68 34.40 -28.64
N SER A 271 -9.24 35.22 -27.69
CA SER A 271 -8.70 36.57 -27.93
C SER A 271 -7.81 36.99 -26.75
N GLU A 272 -6.69 37.65 -27.08
CA GLU A 272 -5.60 38.07 -26.20
C GLU A 272 -5.89 39.38 -25.44
N GLN A 273 -5.07 39.63 -24.41
CA GLN A 273 -4.89 40.85 -23.60
C GLN A 273 -6.00 41.11 -22.56
N THR A 274 -5.74 41.40 -21.28
CA THR A 274 -4.62 42.07 -20.61
C THR A 274 -4.48 41.55 -19.17
N ALA A 275 -3.27 41.67 -18.62
CA ALA A 275 -2.91 41.29 -17.25
C ALA A 275 -3.57 42.20 -16.19
N GLU A 276 -4.01 41.60 -15.07
CA GLU A 276 -3.77 42.11 -13.71
C GLU A 276 -4.14 41.06 -12.63
N THR A 277 -3.08 40.47 -12.08
CA THR A 277 -2.82 40.14 -10.68
C THR A 277 -3.99 39.79 -9.74
N ILE A 278 -4.21 38.49 -9.51
CA ILE A 278 -4.39 37.93 -8.15
C ILE A 278 -3.64 36.60 -8.09
N GLU A 279 -2.50 36.61 -7.41
CA GLU A 279 -1.73 35.42 -7.03
C GLU A 279 -2.58 34.51 -6.13
N GLY A 280 -3.02 33.38 -6.69
CA GLY A 280 -3.56 32.25 -5.96
C GLY A 280 -2.65 31.04 -6.19
N SER A 281 -1.57 30.96 -5.42
CA SER A 281 -0.53 29.94 -5.47
C SER A 281 -1.10 28.52 -5.34
N ARG A 282 -1.42 27.88 -6.47
CA ARG A 282 -1.59 26.43 -6.55
C ARG A 282 -0.21 25.79 -6.38
N ALA A 283 0.12 25.47 -5.14
CA ALA A 283 1.23 24.57 -4.83
C ALA A 283 0.91 23.18 -5.41
N GLN A 284 1.35 22.93 -6.65
CA GLN A 284 1.65 21.59 -7.10
C GLN A 284 2.74 21.05 -6.17
N LYS A 285 2.35 20.29 -5.13
CA LYS A 285 3.28 19.41 -4.43
C LYS A 285 3.80 18.42 -5.46
N LYS A 286 4.95 18.72 -6.06
CA LYS A 286 5.78 17.74 -6.77
C LYS A 286 6.00 16.58 -5.81
N LEU A 287 5.70 15.38 -6.28
CA LEU A 287 6.01 14.11 -5.61
C LEU A 287 7.49 14.18 -5.16
N GLY A 288 7.72 14.10 -3.85
CA GLY A 288 9.05 14.31 -3.30
C GLY A 288 10.06 13.24 -3.79
N PRO A 289 11.34 13.58 -4.00
CA PRO A 289 12.39 12.64 -4.41
C PRO A 289 12.56 11.42 -3.47
N GLN A 290 12.09 11.55 -2.23
CA GLN A 290 12.15 10.50 -1.20
C GLN A 290 11.22 9.32 -1.50
N LEU A 291 10.04 9.57 -2.08
CA LEU A 291 9.08 8.51 -2.44
C LEU A 291 9.61 7.67 -3.61
N THR A 292 10.27 8.33 -4.58
CA THR A 292 10.94 7.68 -5.72
C THR A 292 12.18 6.87 -5.31
N PHE A 293 12.92 7.29 -4.28
CA PHE A 293 14.12 6.59 -3.81
C PHE A 293 13.78 5.25 -3.13
N ARG A 294 12.69 5.20 -2.35
CA ARG A 294 12.28 4.00 -1.59
C ARG A 294 11.59 2.96 -2.47
N PHE A 295 10.81 3.39 -3.46
CA PHE A 295 10.26 2.54 -4.53
C PHE A 295 11.36 1.82 -5.33
N THR A 296 12.47 2.51 -5.56
CA THR A 296 13.63 1.94 -6.26
C THR A 296 14.25 0.77 -5.48
N LEU A 297 14.27 0.81 -4.14
CA LEU A 297 14.89 -0.26 -3.33
C LEU A 297 14.05 -1.54 -3.34
N ALA A 298 12.74 -1.45 -3.15
CA ALA A 298 11.84 -2.61 -3.18
C ALA A 298 11.82 -3.27 -4.57
N LEU A 299 11.75 -2.47 -5.63
CA LEU A 299 11.82 -2.97 -7.00
C LEU A 299 13.18 -3.62 -7.30
N LYS A 300 14.28 -3.02 -6.80
CA LYS A 300 15.63 -3.62 -6.90
C LYS A 300 15.70 -4.98 -6.19
N LEU A 301 15.11 -5.12 -4.99
CA LEU A 301 15.10 -6.40 -4.26
C LEU A 301 14.26 -7.48 -4.96
N LEU A 302 13.09 -7.14 -5.49
CA LEU A 302 12.26 -8.07 -6.26
C LEU A 302 12.94 -8.49 -7.57
N LEU A 303 13.58 -7.55 -8.26
CA LEU A 303 14.33 -7.83 -9.48
C LEU A 303 15.58 -8.66 -9.17
N LEU A 304 16.27 -8.39 -8.06
CA LEU A 304 17.39 -9.19 -7.58
C LEU A 304 16.96 -10.62 -7.25
N GLY A 305 15.80 -10.83 -6.63
CA GLY A 305 15.23 -12.15 -6.40
C GLY A 305 14.93 -12.93 -7.69
N LYS A 306 14.45 -12.26 -8.74
CA LYS A 306 14.30 -12.87 -10.08
C LYS A 306 15.65 -13.20 -10.72
N ILE A 307 16.62 -12.29 -10.63
CA ILE A 307 17.98 -12.50 -11.14
C ILE A 307 18.64 -13.68 -10.42
N HIS A 308 18.51 -13.78 -9.10
CA HIS A 308 18.98 -14.91 -8.30
C HIS A 308 18.43 -16.24 -8.82
N GLY A 309 17.11 -16.30 -9.09
CA GLY A 309 16.48 -17.46 -9.72
C GLY A 309 17.10 -17.84 -11.07
N HIS A 310 17.45 -16.86 -11.91
CA HIS A 310 18.14 -17.11 -13.18
C HIS A 310 19.58 -17.64 -12.99
N TYR A 311 20.31 -17.15 -11.98
CA TYR A 311 21.64 -17.68 -11.64
C TYR A 311 21.57 -19.12 -11.16
N LEU A 312 20.60 -19.47 -10.30
CA LEU A 312 20.40 -20.86 -9.87
C LEU A 312 20.04 -21.78 -11.06
N GLN A 313 19.18 -21.32 -11.96
CA GLN A 313 18.84 -22.06 -13.19
C GLN A 313 20.04 -22.24 -14.12
N ALA A 314 20.90 -21.23 -14.26
CA ALA A 314 22.12 -21.32 -15.06
C ALA A 314 23.14 -22.27 -14.44
N LEU A 315 23.34 -22.19 -13.12
CA LEU A 315 24.20 -23.10 -12.35
C LEU A 315 23.75 -24.56 -12.47
N ALA A 316 22.43 -24.81 -12.46
CA ALA A 316 21.88 -26.15 -12.65
C ALA A 316 22.12 -26.73 -14.06
N LYS A 317 22.29 -25.86 -15.08
CA LYS A 317 22.53 -26.26 -16.47
C LYS A 317 24.02 -26.41 -16.82
N LEU A 318 24.92 -25.84 -16.03
CA LEU A 318 26.36 -25.93 -16.26
C LEU A 318 26.91 -27.28 -15.80
N PRO A 319 27.85 -27.90 -16.54
CA PRO A 319 28.49 -29.15 -16.11
C PRO A 319 29.17 -28.97 -14.75
N ARG A 320 28.78 -29.76 -13.75
CA ARG A 320 29.25 -29.62 -12.35
C ARG A 320 30.78 -29.63 -12.27
N ASP A 321 31.46 -30.58 -12.90
CA ASP A 321 32.93 -30.64 -12.87
C ASP A 321 33.61 -29.48 -13.62
N GLY A 322 33.02 -29.04 -14.74
CA GLY A 322 33.54 -27.89 -15.51
C GLY A 322 33.40 -26.58 -14.73
N LEU A 323 32.28 -26.40 -14.04
CA LEU A 323 32.06 -25.24 -13.18
C LEU A 323 33.04 -25.20 -12.01
N ARG A 324 33.20 -26.31 -11.29
CA ARG A 324 34.08 -26.39 -10.11
C ARG A 324 35.55 -26.23 -10.43
N LYS A 325 36.00 -26.63 -11.63
CA LYS A 325 37.41 -26.58 -12.04
C LYS A 325 37.78 -25.34 -12.86
N LEU A 326 36.92 -24.95 -13.81
CA LEU A 326 37.29 -24.02 -14.89
C LEU A 326 36.44 -22.75 -14.91
N HIS A 327 35.14 -22.85 -14.62
CA HIS A 327 34.20 -21.76 -14.91
C HIS A 327 33.73 -20.96 -13.68
N HIS A 328 34.07 -21.35 -12.45
CA HIS A 328 33.67 -20.61 -11.24
C HIS A 328 34.17 -19.16 -11.24
N CYS A 329 35.46 -18.93 -11.53
CA CYS A 329 36.03 -17.58 -11.66
C CYS A 329 35.41 -16.82 -12.83
N SER A 330 35.20 -17.50 -13.95
CA SER A 330 34.63 -16.91 -15.18
C SER A 330 33.18 -16.47 -14.99
N LEU A 331 32.40 -17.24 -14.23
CA LEU A 331 31.03 -16.89 -13.84
C LEU A 331 31.03 -15.65 -12.94
N LEU A 332 31.87 -15.62 -11.91
CA LEU A 332 31.92 -14.52 -10.94
C LEU A 332 32.52 -13.23 -11.50
N ARG A 333 33.29 -13.30 -12.59
CA ARG A 333 33.92 -12.14 -13.22
C ARG A 333 33.24 -11.66 -14.49
N GLY A 334 32.55 -12.55 -15.20
CA GLY A 334 32.00 -12.25 -16.53
C GLY A 334 30.60 -12.79 -16.78
N GLY A 335 30.00 -13.58 -15.88
CA GLY A 335 28.73 -14.28 -16.09
C GLY A 335 27.47 -13.39 -16.05
N TYR A 336 27.51 -12.16 -16.54
CA TYR A 336 26.41 -11.20 -16.43
C TYR A 336 25.14 -11.65 -17.16
N CYS A 337 23.96 -11.26 -16.65
CA CYS A 337 22.68 -11.68 -17.22
C CYS A 337 22.00 -10.66 -18.17
N TYR A 338 22.67 -9.56 -18.56
CA TYR A 338 22.12 -8.53 -19.44
C TYR A 338 22.45 -8.76 -20.94
N GLY A 339 21.61 -8.21 -21.83
CA GLY A 339 21.79 -8.22 -23.30
C GLY A 339 20.69 -8.96 -24.08
N PRO A 340 20.77 -9.04 -25.42
CA PRO A 340 19.71 -9.64 -26.24
C PRO A 340 19.75 -11.18 -26.14
N LYS A 341 18.78 -11.77 -25.42
CA LYS A 341 18.38 -13.20 -25.26
C LYS A 341 17.83 -13.41 -23.84
N ASP A 342 17.38 -14.62 -23.50
CA ASP A 342 16.94 -14.92 -22.13
C ASP A 342 18.11 -14.84 -21.11
N PRO A 343 17.85 -14.43 -19.85
CA PRO A 343 18.90 -14.22 -18.84
C PRO A 343 19.74 -15.45 -18.52
N VAL A 344 19.15 -16.66 -18.56
CA VAL A 344 19.84 -17.91 -18.21
C VAL A 344 20.87 -18.26 -19.27
N SER A 345 20.49 -18.19 -20.55
CA SER A 345 21.41 -18.38 -21.66
C SER A 345 22.55 -17.34 -21.65
N LYS A 346 22.28 -16.10 -21.24
CA LYS A 346 23.32 -15.07 -21.11
C LYS A 346 24.35 -15.37 -20.06
N ILE A 347 23.91 -15.79 -18.87
CA ILE A 347 24.83 -16.17 -17.79
C ILE A 347 25.77 -17.27 -18.27
N ILE A 348 25.24 -18.30 -18.94
CA ILE A 348 26.02 -19.42 -19.48
C ILE A 348 27.00 -18.94 -20.56
N LEU A 349 26.51 -18.23 -21.58
CA LEU A 349 27.33 -17.76 -22.70
C LEU A 349 28.44 -16.82 -22.26
N ASN A 350 28.13 -15.86 -21.39
CA ASN A 350 29.11 -14.89 -20.91
C ASN A 350 30.15 -15.55 -19.99
N THR A 351 29.75 -16.55 -19.21
CA THR A 351 30.67 -17.39 -18.40
C THR A 351 31.67 -18.14 -19.28
N ILE A 352 31.20 -18.78 -20.36
CA ILE A 352 32.06 -19.51 -21.30
C ILE A 352 32.98 -18.53 -22.03
N TRP A 353 32.40 -17.46 -22.59
CA TRP A 353 33.14 -16.44 -23.34
C TRP A 353 34.25 -15.80 -22.50
N TYR A 354 33.95 -15.43 -21.25
CA TYR A 354 34.95 -14.85 -20.35
C TYR A 354 36.09 -15.84 -20.07
N GLY A 355 35.77 -17.11 -19.82
CA GLY A 355 36.77 -18.15 -19.58
C GLY A 355 37.65 -18.42 -20.81
N SER A 356 37.13 -18.26 -22.02
CA SER A 356 37.88 -18.41 -23.27
C SER A 356 38.77 -17.22 -23.59
N MET A 357 38.31 -15.99 -23.33
CA MET A 357 39.04 -14.76 -23.66
C MET A 357 40.08 -14.38 -22.61
N PHE A 358 39.88 -14.79 -21.36
CA PHE A 358 40.77 -14.48 -20.23
C PHE A 358 41.18 -15.77 -19.48
N PRO A 359 41.92 -16.68 -20.12
CA PRO A 359 42.33 -17.93 -19.50
C PRO A 359 43.24 -17.66 -18.29
N THR A 360 42.93 -18.29 -17.16
CA THR A 360 43.75 -18.18 -15.94
C THR A 360 45.14 -18.75 -16.20
N PRO A 361 46.23 -17.97 -16.03
CA PRO A 361 47.60 -18.49 -16.16
C PRO A 361 47.81 -19.67 -15.21
N GLN A 362 48.51 -20.72 -15.66
CA GLN A 362 48.70 -22.00 -14.92
C GLN A 362 49.21 -21.81 -13.47
N LYS A 363 50.00 -20.75 -13.22
CA LYS A 363 50.50 -20.35 -11.90
C LYS A 363 49.44 -19.89 -10.89
N PHE A 364 48.24 -19.52 -11.35
CA PHE A 364 47.12 -19.07 -10.53
C PHE A 364 45.91 -20.01 -10.63
N GLN A 365 46.07 -21.19 -11.24
CA GLN A 365 45.06 -22.23 -11.17
C GLN A 365 45.00 -22.75 -9.74
N LEU A 366 43.86 -22.54 -9.09
CA LEU A 366 43.55 -23.16 -7.81
C LEU A 366 43.60 -24.67 -7.99
N GLN A 367 44.52 -25.34 -7.28
CA GLN A 367 44.72 -26.79 -7.37
C GLN A 367 43.58 -27.59 -6.72
N PHE A 368 42.60 -26.91 -6.10
CA PHE A 368 41.43 -27.54 -5.47
C PHE A 368 40.15 -27.26 -6.26
N LYS A 369 39.22 -28.22 -6.25
CA LYS A 369 37.88 -28.05 -6.81
C LYS A 369 37.08 -27.15 -5.86
N VAL A 370 36.40 -26.14 -6.40
CA VAL A 370 35.47 -25.34 -5.59
C VAL A 370 34.24 -26.19 -5.28
N ASP A 371 33.93 -26.44 -4.01
CA ASP A 371 32.76 -27.25 -3.65
C ASP A 371 31.45 -26.45 -3.66
N MET A 372 31.51 -25.16 -3.33
CA MET A 372 30.37 -24.26 -3.24
C MET A 372 30.76 -22.83 -3.63
N ILE A 373 29.87 -22.14 -4.33
CA ILE A 373 29.97 -20.68 -4.53
C ILE A 373 29.24 -20.04 -3.35
N CYS A 374 29.92 -19.17 -2.59
CA CYS A 374 29.28 -18.52 -1.45
C CYS A 374 28.19 -17.53 -1.90
N THR A 375 27.17 -17.39 -1.05
CA THR A 375 26.02 -16.51 -1.27
C THR A 375 26.44 -15.07 -1.52
N ASP A 376 27.51 -14.60 -0.88
CA ASP A 376 27.99 -13.22 -1.03
C ASP A 376 28.61 -12.96 -2.41
N MET A 377 29.37 -13.93 -2.94
CA MET A 377 29.95 -13.81 -4.29
C MET A 377 28.87 -13.89 -5.36
N LEU A 378 27.83 -14.71 -5.13
CA LEU A 378 26.69 -14.79 -6.02
C LEU A 378 25.87 -13.47 -5.98
N ALA A 379 25.59 -12.95 -4.79
CA ALA A 379 24.88 -11.67 -4.61
C ALA A 379 25.62 -10.49 -5.28
N ARG A 380 26.96 -10.49 -5.27
CA ARG A 380 27.78 -9.50 -5.96
C ARG A 380 27.54 -9.51 -7.47
N ILE A 381 27.63 -10.67 -8.13
CA ILE A 381 27.44 -10.76 -9.58
C ILE A 381 25.98 -10.52 -10.01
N GLU A 382 25.02 -10.89 -9.16
CA GLU A 382 23.59 -10.58 -9.34
C GLU A 382 23.34 -9.06 -9.30
N CYS A 383 23.93 -8.37 -8.32
CA CYS A 383 23.85 -6.92 -8.21
C CYS A 383 24.51 -6.24 -9.43
N CYS A 384 25.69 -6.69 -9.86
CA CYS A 384 26.34 -6.16 -11.06
C CYS A 384 25.47 -6.37 -12.32
N SER A 385 24.77 -7.50 -12.41
CA SER A 385 23.87 -7.78 -13.52
C SER A 385 22.64 -6.88 -13.52
N LEU A 386 22.08 -6.59 -12.34
CA LEU A 386 21.00 -5.63 -12.14
C LEU A 386 21.39 -4.22 -12.62
N TYR A 387 22.60 -3.75 -12.31
CA TYR A 387 23.07 -2.44 -12.76
C TYR A 387 23.23 -2.34 -14.28
N GLY A 388 23.49 -3.46 -14.98
CA GLY A 388 23.55 -3.50 -16.44
C GLY A 388 22.22 -3.23 -17.15
N TYR A 389 21.08 -3.29 -16.44
CA TYR A 389 19.75 -3.00 -16.99
C TYR A 389 19.32 -1.53 -16.84
N LEU A 390 20.01 -0.73 -16.02
CA LEU A 390 19.62 0.66 -15.73
C LEU A 390 20.34 1.64 -16.68
N PRO A 391 19.63 2.46 -17.48
CA PRO A 391 20.24 3.30 -18.52
C PRO A 391 21.08 4.50 -18.03
N SER A 392 21.27 4.68 -16.72
CA SER A 392 21.69 5.97 -16.15
C SER A 392 23.09 6.00 -15.52
N HIS A 393 24.01 5.12 -15.93
CA HIS A 393 25.43 5.27 -15.60
C HIS A 393 26.33 4.99 -16.80
N PRO A 394 27.44 5.73 -16.95
CA PRO A 394 28.27 5.68 -18.14
C PRO A 394 28.84 4.27 -18.35
N SER A 395 28.80 3.83 -19.60
CA SER A 395 29.53 2.72 -20.22
C SER A 395 30.25 1.74 -19.27
N PRO A 396 29.86 0.44 -19.23
CA PRO A 396 30.42 -0.57 -18.31
C PRO A 396 31.93 -0.82 -18.43
N LEU A 397 32.56 -0.39 -19.53
CA LEU A 397 34.01 -0.47 -19.73
C LEU A 397 34.81 0.35 -18.71
N TYR A 398 34.21 1.36 -18.07
CA TYR A 398 34.87 2.17 -17.03
C TYR A 398 34.65 1.67 -15.58
N LEU A 399 33.63 0.83 -15.32
CA LEU A 399 33.41 0.26 -13.98
C LEU A 399 34.20 -1.02 -13.73
N GLY A 400 34.58 -1.77 -14.78
CA GLY A 400 35.54 -2.88 -14.66
C GLY A 400 36.91 -2.45 -14.14
N ALA A 401 37.29 -1.17 -14.33
CA ALA A 401 38.51 -0.60 -13.79
C ALA A 401 38.36 -0.01 -12.38
N ARG A 402 37.17 0.52 -12.00
CA ARG A 402 36.96 1.13 -10.68
C ARG A 402 36.52 0.16 -9.57
N CYS A 403 35.85 -0.94 -9.91
CA CYS A 403 35.59 -2.00 -8.91
C CYS A 403 36.85 -2.83 -8.58
N ASN A 404 37.93 -2.69 -9.36
CA ASN A 404 39.23 -3.35 -9.12
C ASN A 404 40.24 -2.50 -8.33
N LEU A 405 39.89 -1.28 -7.91
CA LEU A 405 40.87 -0.34 -7.30
C LEU A 405 40.54 0.12 -5.87
N VAL A 406 39.47 -0.37 -5.23
CA VAL A 406 39.11 0.07 -3.86
C VAL A 406 38.90 -1.09 -2.86
N SER A 407 39.00 -2.37 -3.22
CA SER A 407 38.90 -3.44 -2.21
C SER A 407 39.65 -4.74 -2.56
N VAL A 408 40.91 -4.62 -3.01
CA VAL A 408 41.88 -5.72 -2.92
C VAL A 408 43.20 -5.15 -2.43
N GLN A 409 43.23 -4.75 -1.15
CA GLN A 409 44.50 -4.72 -0.41
C GLN A 409 44.43 -5.37 0.97
N GLU A 410 43.27 -5.87 1.43
CA GLU A 410 43.25 -6.68 2.65
C GLU A 410 42.27 -7.84 2.56
N ARG A 411 42.82 -9.05 2.79
CA ARG A 411 42.15 -10.33 3.00
C ARG A 411 41.62 -11.06 1.76
N CYS A 412 42.55 -11.61 0.98
CA CYS A 412 42.77 -13.07 0.90
C CYS A 412 44.17 -13.32 0.37
#